data_AF-A0AAJ1AWR3-F1
#
_entry.id   AF-A0AAJ1AWR3-F1
#
_cell.length_a   1.000
_cell.length_b   1.000
_cell.length_c   1.000
_cell.angle_alpha   90.00
_cell.angle_beta   90.00
_cell.angle_gamma   90.00
#
_symmetry.space_group_name_H-M   'P 1'
#
loop_
_entity.id
_entity.type
_entity.pdbx_description
1 polymer ?
#
loop_
_entity_poly.entity_id
_entity_poly.type
_entity_poly.pdbx_seq_one_letter_code
_entity_poly.pdbx_strand_id
1 'polypeptide(L)'
;MKTIVKKMPCSVDNLSEYNQKRVQLYTAIKEYNSAGYSKRQISKVLHCSRNTVTKYLNGEYEALCKKDFRSGMDQFYDYIIKALTSGISRKDVYRNVIEKGYKGGQSAAYDYMNKIIERFQIDVAIYKSSSPEALQNKKALQKYDHLSRNGIFRYLWMGVELSANHKAYILQKYPKLRELMRCVQEFREIYEKKSMPLLYLFIERYKNSDLKEISRFANGLEKDIEAVENSVASELSNGFVEGTNSKLKMVKRTMYGRCSKGLLAAKLMHAKVE
;
A
#
# COMPACT_ATOMS: atom_id res chain seq x y z
N MET A 1 32.51 -56.96 -13.14
CA MET A 1 32.61 -55.77 -14.02
C MET A 1 31.64 -54.72 -13.52
N LYS A 2 32.13 -53.57 -13.03
CA LYS A 2 31.33 -52.49 -12.45
C LYS A 2 30.82 -51.58 -13.58
N THR A 3 29.51 -51.58 -13.83
CA THR A 3 28.88 -50.68 -14.79
C THR A 3 28.51 -49.37 -14.09
N ILE A 4 29.29 -48.33 -14.35
CA ILE A 4 29.09 -46.99 -13.80
C ILE A 4 28.01 -46.29 -14.62
N VAL A 5 26.91 -45.94 -13.95
CA VAL A 5 25.79 -45.17 -14.50
C VAL A 5 26.27 -43.75 -14.82
N LYS A 6 26.13 -43.34 -16.10
CA LYS A 6 26.34 -41.97 -16.56
C LYS A 6 25.34 -41.04 -15.86
N LYS A 7 25.81 -40.18 -14.95
CA LYS A 7 25.05 -39.01 -14.49
C LYS A 7 25.03 -37.97 -15.62
N MET A 8 23.85 -37.65 -16.11
CA MET A 8 23.58 -36.43 -16.88
C MET A 8 23.91 -35.21 -15.99
N PRO A 9 24.62 -34.19 -16.50
CA PRO A 9 24.67 -32.90 -15.83
C PRO A 9 23.31 -32.21 -15.98
N CYS A 10 22.71 -31.86 -14.86
CA CYS A 10 21.48 -31.10 -14.77
C CYS A 10 21.76 -29.67 -15.28
N SER A 11 21.28 -29.34 -16.48
CA SER A 11 21.20 -27.95 -16.94
C SER A 11 20.06 -27.27 -16.18
N VAL A 12 20.39 -26.60 -15.10
CA VAL A 12 19.50 -25.59 -14.51
C VAL A 12 20.04 -24.25 -14.97
N ASP A 13 19.43 -23.70 -16.01
CA ASP A 13 19.79 -22.43 -16.61
C ASP A 13 19.64 -21.28 -15.59
N ASN A 14 20.78 -20.96 -14.96
CA ASN A 14 21.02 -19.79 -14.12
C ASN A 14 21.02 -18.49 -14.96
N LEU A 15 19.89 -18.14 -15.57
CA LEU A 15 19.74 -16.89 -16.35
C LEU A 15 19.76 -15.59 -15.50
N SER A 16 20.23 -15.62 -14.23
CA SER A 16 20.14 -14.48 -13.30
C SER A 16 21.45 -14.05 -12.60
N GLU A 17 22.56 -14.78 -12.72
CA GLU A 17 23.79 -14.52 -11.93
C GLU A 17 24.68 -13.37 -12.45
N TYR A 18 24.53 -12.95 -13.72
CA TYR A 18 25.43 -11.98 -14.35
C TYR A 18 24.75 -10.63 -14.64
N ASN A 19 25.51 -9.54 -14.52
CA ASN A 19 25.06 -8.20 -14.84
C ASN A 19 25.10 -8.03 -16.37
N GLN A 20 23.94 -8.06 -17.02
CA GLN A 20 23.81 -8.01 -18.49
C GLN A 20 24.58 -6.84 -19.12
N LYS A 21 24.60 -5.65 -18.50
CA LYS A 21 25.35 -4.49 -18.99
C LYS A 21 26.87 -4.72 -18.94
N ARG A 22 27.37 -5.37 -17.89
CA ARG A 22 28.80 -5.71 -17.77
C ARG A 22 29.22 -6.83 -18.72
N VAL A 23 28.35 -7.81 -18.96
CA VAL A 23 28.58 -8.89 -19.94
C VAL A 23 28.68 -8.32 -21.36
N GLN A 24 27.75 -7.43 -21.74
CA GLN A 24 27.78 -6.74 -23.03
C GLN A 24 29.03 -5.87 -23.20
N LEU A 25 29.46 -5.18 -22.13
CA LEU A 25 30.68 -4.39 -22.16
C LEU A 25 31.94 -5.28 -22.28
N TYR A 26 31.98 -6.42 -21.59
CA TYR A 26 33.10 -7.36 -21.63
C TYR A 26 33.28 -7.97 -23.02
N THR A 27 32.18 -8.45 -23.61
CA THR A 27 32.16 -9.04 -24.96
C THR A 27 32.59 -8.02 -26.01
N ALA A 28 32.00 -6.82 -26.00
CA ALA A 28 32.38 -5.76 -26.94
C ALA A 28 33.87 -5.37 -26.83
N ILE A 29 34.42 -5.22 -25.62
CA ILE A 29 35.85 -4.89 -25.44
C ILE A 29 36.75 -6.00 -26.00
N LYS A 30 36.39 -7.27 -25.83
CA LYS A 30 37.17 -8.41 -26.35
C LYS A 30 37.09 -8.50 -27.87
N GLU A 31 35.92 -8.26 -28.46
CA GLU A 31 35.71 -8.23 -29.91
C GLU A 31 36.51 -7.11 -30.60
N TYR A 32 36.45 -5.87 -30.08
CA TYR A 32 37.25 -4.79 -30.66
C TYR A 32 38.76 -5.02 -30.48
N ASN A 33 39.17 -5.69 -29.40
CA ASN A 33 40.58 -6.02 -29.19
C ASN A 33 41.05 -7.16 -30.10
N SER A 34 40.22 -8.17 -30.38
CA SER A 34 40.56 -9.22 -31.35
C SER A 34 40.57 -8.70 -32.79
N ALA A 35 39.76 -7.69 -33.10
CA ALA A 35 39.81 -6.95 -34.37
C ALA A 35 41.00 -5.98 -34.49
N GLY A 36 41.92 -5.95 -33.51
CA GLY A 36 43.18 -5.19 -33.58
C GLY A 36 43.07 -3.71 -33.22
N TYR A 37 41.95 -3.25 -32.66
CA TYR A 37 41.82 -1.85 -32.25
C TYR A 37 42.68 -1.54 -31.02
N SER A 38 43.33 -0.38 -31.03
CA SER A 38 44.09 0.08 -29.86
C SER A 38 43.17 0.38 -28.68
N LYS A 39 43.66 0.22 -27.44
CA LYS A 39 42.91 0.57 -26.21
C LYS A 39 42.35 2.00 -26.23
N ARG A 40 43.00 2.92 -26.96
CA ARG A 40 42.51 4.31 -27.16
C ARG A 40 41.26 4.37 -28.01
N GLN A 41 41.22 3.62 -29.10
CA GLN A 41 40.09 3.57 -30.01
C GLN A 41 38.90 2.88 -29.35
N ILE A 42 39.14 1.76 -28.65
CA ILE A 42 38.10 1.04 -27.90
C ILE A 42 37.43 1.95 -26.87
N SER A 43 38.22 2.74 -26.13
CA SER A 43 37.71 3.72 -25.16
C SER A 43 36.82 4.79 -25.81
N LYS A 44 37.17 5.25 -27.03
CA LYS A 44 36.36 6.22 -27.78
C LYS A 44 35.08 5.63 -28.35
N VAL A 45 35.15 4.41 -28.91
CA VAL A 45 34.01 3.73 -29.54
C VAL A 45 32.97 3.26 -28.52
N LEU A 46 33.43 2.72 -27.38
CA LEU A 46 32.56 2.21 -26.32
C LEU A 46 32.23 3.26 -25.24
N HIS A 47 32.66 4.51 -25.44
CA HIS A 47 32.45 5.63 -24.52
C HIS A 47 32.79 5.30 -23.06
N CYS A 48 33.90 4.60 -22.84
CA CYS A 48 34.34 4.15 -21.51
C CYS A 48 35.79 4.55 -21.22
N SER A 49 36.16 4.62 -19.94
CA SER A 49 37.52 5.07 -19.57
C SER A 49 38.59 4.06 -20.02
N ARG A 50 39.79 4.55 -20.33
CA ARG A 50 40.93 3.71 -20.71
C ARG A 50 41.34 2.71 -19.61
N ASN A 51 41.12 3.09 -18.36
CA ASN A 51 41.32 2.21 -17.20
C ASN A 51 40.28 1.09 -17.17
N THR A 52 39.03 1.38 -17.54
CA THR A 52 37.98 0.37 -17.69
C THR A 52 38.32 -0.63 -18.81
N VAL A 53 38.77 -0.14 -19.98
CA VAL A 53 39.23 -1.02 -21.07
C VAL A 53 40.35 -1.94 -20.61
N THR A 54 41.34 -1.40 -19.89
CA THR A 54 42.48 -2.18 -19.38
C THR A 54 42.05 -3.21 -18.34
N LYS A 55 41.14 -2.82 -17.43
CA LYS A 55 40.55 -3.72 -16.42
C LYS A 55 39.80 -4.90 -17.05
N TYR A 56 38.99 -4.65 -18.08
CA TYR A 56 38.18 -5.69 -18.73
C TYR A 56 38.99 -6.58 -19.69
N LEU A 57 40.09 -6.07 -20.26
CA LEU A 57 41.00 -6.89 -21.06
C LEU A 57 41.79 -7.88 -20.20
N ASN A 58 42.25 -7.43 -19.03
CA ASN A 58 43.14 -8.21 -18.17
C ASN A 58 42.39 -8.99 -17.06
N GLY A 59 41.13 -8.65 -16.77
CA GLY A 59 40.36 -9.28 -15.70
C GLY A 59 39.62 -10.53 -16.15
N GLU A 60 39.42 -11.45 -15.20
CA GLU A 60 38.62 -12.66 -15.41
C GLU A 60 37.14 -12.33 -15.57
N TYR A 61 36.48 -13.01 -16.51
CA TYR A 61 35.06 -12.83 -16.83
C TYR A 61 34.17 -12.93 -15.58
N GLU A 62 34.45 -13.93 -14.73
CA GLU A 62 33.65 -14.27 -13.56
C GLU A 62 33.64 -13.15 -12.52
N ALA A 63 34.80 -12.55 -12.24
CA ALA A 63 34.95 -11.49 -11.25
C ALA A 63 34.38 -10.15 -11.74
N LEU A 64 34.35 -9.91 -13.06
CA LEU A 64 33.87 -8.67 -13.64
C LEU A 64 32.37 -8.67 -13.91
N CYS A 65 31.83 -9.79 -14.38
CA CYS A 65 30.48 -9.86 -14.91
C CYS A 65 29.43 -10.39 -13.93
N LYS A 66 29.82 -11.04 -12.82
CA LYS A 66 28.87 -11.44 -11.78
C LYS A 66 28.17 -10.22 -11.17
N LYS A 67 26.88 -10.37 -10.86
CA LYS A 67 26.16 -9.39 -10.05
C LYS A 67 26.73 -9.44 -8.63
N ASP A 68 27.32 -8.34 -8.17
CA ASP A 68 27.59 -8.12 -6.75
C ASP A 68 26.24 -7.92 -6.03
N PHE A 69 25.56 -9.00 -5.66
CA PHE A 69 24.55 -8.96 -4.62
C PHE A 69 25.29 -8.92 -3.29
N ARG A 70 25.74 -7.73 -2.90
CA ARG A 70 26.27 -7.51 -1.55
C ARG A 70 25.27 -6.64 -0.80
N SER A 71 24.12 -7.21 -0.50
CA SER A 71 23.39 -6.70 0.65
C SER A 71 24.17 -7.13 1.90
N GLY A 72 24.26 -6.28 2.92
CA GLY A 72 24.81 -6.70 4.22
C GLY A 72 24.03 -7.87 4.86
N MET A 73 22.93 -8.31 4.24
CA MET A 73 22.12 -9.46 4.65
C MET A 73 22.47 -10.77 3.95
N ASP A 74 23.20 -10.76 2.84
CA ASP A 74 23.58 -12.00 2.13
C ASP A 74 24.43 -12.92 3.03
N GLN A 75 25.22 -12.35 3.94
CA GLN A 75 25.97 -13.13 4.94
C GLN A 75 25.09 -13.91 5.93
N PHE A 76 23.80 -13.56 6.03
CA PHE A 76 22.82 -14.23 6.89
C PHE A 76 21.78 -15.02 6.08
N TYR A 77 21.97 -15.19 4.78
CA TYR A 77 20.99 -15.80 3.87
C TYR A 77 20.46 -17.14 4.35
N ASP A 78 21.36 -18.08 4.66
CA ASP A 78 20.98 -19.44 5.11
C ASP A 78 20.19 -19.40 6.42
N TYR A 79 20.58 -18.51 7.33
CA TYR A 79 19.88 -18.32 8.60
C TYR A 79 18.49 -17.72 8.38
N ILE A 80 18.37 -16.70 7.52
CA ILE A 80 17.11 -16.02 7.22
C ILE A 80 16.12 -17.00 6.60
N ILE A 81 16.55 -17.81 5.62
CA ILE A 81 15.68 -18.82 4.99
C ILE A 81 15.22 -19.84 6.01
N LYS A 82 16.15 -20.39 6.80
CA LYS A 82 15.81 -21.40 7.82
C LYS A 82 14.85 -20.82 8.86
N ALA A 83 15.08 -19.60 9.33
CA ALA A 83 14.24 -18.96 10.33
C ALA A 83 12.84 -18.63 9.81
N LEU A 84 12.73 -18.09 8.60
CA LEU A 84 11.44 -17.75 7.98
C LEU A 84 10.64 -19.02 7.64
N THR A 85 11.30 -20.08 7.16
CA THR A 85 10.65 -21.37 6.86
C THR A 85 10.15 -22.04 8.14
N SER A 86 10.88 -21.91 9.25
CA SER A 86 10.44 -22.37 10.58
C SER A 86 9.34 -21.51 11.21
N GLY A 87 8.82 -20.49 10.50
CA GLY A 87 7.70 -19.66 10.96
C GLY A 87 8.08 -18.54 11.92
N ILE A 88 9.37 -18.21 12.07
CA ILE A 88 9.82 -17.08 12.91
C ILE A 88 9.43 -15.77 12.23
N SER A 89 8.92 -14.81 13.01
CA SER A 89 8.48 -13.51 12.47
C SER A 89 9.66 -12.71 11.90
N ARG A 90 9.43 -11.94 10.83
CA ARG A 90 10.44 -11.03 10.25
C ARG A 90 11.10 -10.12 11.30
N LYS A 91 10.33 -9.68 12.29
CA LYS A 91 10.82 -8.83 13.39
C LYS A 91 11.81 -9.56 14.30
N ASP A 92 11.55 -10.83 14.59
CA ASP A 92 12.45 -11.66 15.39
C ASP A 92 13.70 -12.05 14.58
N VAL A 93 13.54 -12.38 13.29
CA VAL A 93 14.69 -12.62 12.38
C VAL A 93 15.60 -11.39 12.34
N TYR A 94 15.04 -10.19 12.20
CA TYR A 94 15.82 -8.95 12.20
C TYR A 94 16.59 -8.74 13.52
N ARG A 95 15.96 -8.98 14.68
CA ARG A 95 16.65 -8.89 15.99
C ARG A 95 17.81 -9.87 16.09
N ASN A 96 17.60 -11.12 15.71
CA ASN A 96 18.62 -12.16 15.77
C ASN A 96 19.79 -11.87 14.81
N VAL A 97 19.50 -11.25 13.67
CA VAL A 97 20.51 -10.87 12.68
C VAL A 97 21.32 -9.65 13.14
N ILE A 98 20.72 -8.71 13.88
CA ILE A 98 21.46 -7.63 14.57
C ILE A 98 22.42 -8.22 15.61
N GLU A 99 21.96 -9.14 16.45
CA GLU A 99 22.80 -9.81 17.46
C GLU A 99 23.97 -10.57 16.83
N LYS A 100 23.76 -11.13 15.62
CA LYS A 100 24.79 -11.80 14.82
C LYS A 100 25.72 -10.83 14.06
N GLY A 101 25.56 -9.52 14.22
CA GLY A 101 26.49 -8.51 13.70
C GLY A 101 26.03 -7.74 12.46
N TYR A 102 24.74 -7.74 12.12
CA TYR A 102 24.23 -6.90 11.04
C TYR A 102 24.30 -5.41 11.37
N LYS A 103 24.86 -4.62 10.44
CA LYS A 103 25.06 -3.17 10.57
C LYS A 103 24.21 -2.32 9.61
N GLY A 104 23.34 -2.93 8.80
CA GLY A 104 22.53 -2.20 7.84
C GLY A 104 21.23 -1.64 8.43
N GLY A 105 20.50 -0.86 7.63
CA GLY A 105 19.22 -0.29 8.04
C GLY A 105 18.09 -1.32 8.12
N GLN A 106 17.08 -1.02 8.95
CA GLN A 106 15.90 -1.87 9.13
C GLN A 106 15.12 -2.05 7.83
N SER A 107 14.83 -0.98 7.09
CA SER A 107 14.05 -1.06 5.85
C SER A 107 14.73 -1.96 4.82
N ALA A 108 16.05 -1.84 4.65
CA ALA A 108 16.84 -2.69 3.74
C ALA A 108 16.79 -4.18 4.15
N ALA A 109 16.77 -4.47 5.44
CA ALA A 109 16.62 -5.83 5.95
C ALA A 109 15.24 -6.41 5.61
N TYR A 110 14.18 -5.62 5.79
CA TYR A 110 12.81 -6.03 5.49
C TYR A 110 12.58 -6.21 4.00
N ASP A 111 13.12 -5.30 3.17
CA ASP A 111 13.05 -5.42 1.70
C ASP A 111 13.75 -6.69 1.21
N TYR A 112 14.90 -7.02 1.79
CA TYR A 112 15.62 -8.26 1.48
C TYR A 112 14.83 -9.51 1.90
N MET A 113 14.28 -9.52 3.13
CA MET A 113 13.44 -10.62 3.60
C MET A 113 12.17 -10.77 2.76
N ASN A 114 11.53 -9.68 2.33
CA ASN A 114 10.34 -9.73 1.48
C ASN A 114 10.64 -10.36 0.11
N LYS A 115 11.80 -10.06 -0.49
CA LYS A 115 12.25 -10.72 -1.74
C LYS A 115 12.45 -12.22 -1.56
N ILE A 116 12.98 -12.66 -0.41
CA ILE A 116 13.11 -14.09 -0.08
C ILE A 116 11.73 -14.73 0.08
N ILE A 117 10.83 -14.07 0.80
CA ILE A 117 9.46 -14.55 1.03
C ILE A 117 8.71 -14.74 -0.30
N GLU A 118 8.78 -13.77 -1.21
CA GLU A 118 8.18 -13.86 -2.55
C GLU A 118 8.82 -14.99 -3.36
N ARG A 119 10.16 -15.09 -3.34
CA ARG A 119 10.91 -16.07 -4.14
C ARG A 119 10.63 -17.52 -3.72
N PHE A 120 10.48 -17.77 -2.41
CA PHE A 120 10.26 -19.10 -1.86
C PHE A 120 8.80 -19.37 -1.47
N GLN A 121 7.88 -18.43 -1.75
CA GLN A 121 6.46 -18.49 -1.40
C GLN A 121 6.23 -18.88 0.07
N ILE A 122 7.02 -18.30 0.98
CA ILE A 122 6.96 -18.63 2.42
C ILE A 122 5.76 -17.93 3.06
N ASP A 123 4.88 -18.69 3.71
CA ASP A 123 3.78 -18.15 4.49
C ASP A 123 4.29 -17.54 5.81
N VAL A 124 4.51 -16.22 5.83
CA VAL A 124 5.06 -15.52 7.01
C VAL A 124 3.98 -14.91 7.89
N ALA A 125 4.06 -15.20 9.19
CA ALA A 125 3.25 -14.56 10.22
C ALA A 125 3.60 -13.07 10.39
N ILE A 126 2.59 -12.21 10.19
CA ILE A 126 2.71 -10.75 10.36
C ILE A 126 2.74 -10.37 11.85
N TYR A 127 2.13 -11.18 12.72
CA TYR A 127 2.01 -10.92 14.16
C TYR A 127 2.40 -12.14 14.99
N LYS A 128 3.07 -11.93 16.15
CA LYS A 128 3.48 -12.97 17.11
C LYS A 128 2.34 -13.89 17.58
N SER A 129 1.09 -13.42 17.50
CA SER A 129 -0.11 -14.18 17.87
C SER A 129 -0.60 -15.14 16.78
N SER A 130 0.05 -15.23 15.63
CA SER A 130 -0.36 -16.09 14.53
C SER A 130 0.72 -17.14 14.24
N SER A 131 0.51 -18.36 14.73
CA SER A 131 1.29 -19.54 14.31
C SER A 131 1.10 -19.81 12.81
N PRO A 132 2.09 -20.39 12.10
CA PRO A 132 1.89 -20.92 10.74
C PRO A 132 0.67 -21.85 10.61
N GLU A 133 0.40 -22.67 11.64
CA GLU A 133 -0.82 -23.49 11.70
C GLU A 133 -2.10 -22.63 11.80
N ALA A 134 -2.05 -21.54 12.58
CA ALA A 134 -3.18 -20.61 12.67
C ALA A 134 -3.43 -19.88 11.34
N LEU A 135 -2.41 -19.67 10.52
CA LEU A 135 -2.56 -19.12 9.16
C LEU A 135 -3.18 -20.14 8.20
N GLN A 136 -2.74 -21.40 8.24
CA GLN A 136 -3.38 -22.47 7.46
C GLN A 136 -4.85 -22.69 7.87
N ASN A 137 -5.15 -22.69 9.16
CA ASN A 137 -6.51 -22.79 9.67
C ASN A 137 -7.38 -21.57 9.26
N LYS A 138 -6.81 -20.36 9.23
CA LYS A 138 -7.50 -19.16 8.71
C LYS A 138 -7.77 -19.24 7.20
N LYS A 139 -6.83 -19.79 6.41
CA LYS A 139 -7.04 -20.04 4.98
C LYS A 139 -8.15 -21.07 4.75
N ALA A 140 -8.21 -22.14 5.56
CA ALA A 140 -9.29 -23.12 5.52
C ALA A 140 -10.66 -22.55 5.93
N LEU A 141 -10.69 -21.51 6.78
CA LEU A 141 -11.88 -20.78 7.21
C LEU A 141 -12.43 -19.78 6.18
N GLN A 142 -11.80 -19.58 5.02
CA GLN A 142 -12.34 -18.78 3.89
C GLN A 142 -13.63 -19.35 3.27
N LYS A 143 -14.33 -20.25 3.97
CA LYS A 143 -15.65 -20.76 3.61
C LYS A 143 -16.72 -19.66 3.63
N TYR A 144 -16.52 -18.58 4.38
CA TYR A 144 -17.48 -17.49 4.52
C TYR A 144 -16.96 -16.21 3.90
N ASP A 145 -17.81 -15.55 3.11
CA ASP A 145 -17.55 -14.18 2.70
C ASP A 145 -17.75 -13.22 3.88
N HIS A 146 -16.76 -12.35 4.07
CA HIS A 146 -16.79 -11.38 5.15
C HIS A 146 -17.30 -10.03 4.68
N LEU A 147 -18.37 -9.57 5.33
CA LEU A 147 -18.94 -8.26 5.10
C LEU A 147 -18.71 -7.36 6.31
N SER A 148 -17.89 -6.31 6.13
CA SER A 148 -17.61 -5.35 7.20
C SER A 148 -18.67 -4.25 7.28
N ARG A 149 -18.93 -3.74 8.49
CA ARG A 149 -19.79 -2.56 8.70
C ARG A 149 -19.30 -1.36 7.89
N ASN A 150 -17.98 -1.16 7.82
CA ASN A 150 -17.38 -0.13 6.99
C ASN A 150 -17.67 -0.36 5.50
N GLY A 151 -17.61 -1.61 5.02
CA GLY A 151 -17.98 -1.96 3.64
C GLY A 151 -19.42 -1.58 3.32
N ILE A 152 -20.36 -1.86 4.23
CA ILE A 152 -21.77 -1.46 4.08
C ILE A 152 -21.89 0.08 4.05
N PHE A 153 -21.23 0.77 4.99
CA PHE A 153 -21.26 2.24 5.03
C PHE A 153 -20.72 2.86 3.74
N ARG A 154 -19.58 2.39 3.23
CA ARG A 154 -18.98 2.87 1.99
C ARG A 154 -19.87 2.65 0.77
N TYR A 155 -20.63 1.57 0.74
CA TYR A 155 -21.62 1.36 -0.31
C TYR A 155 -22.79 2.32 -0.24
N LEU A 156 -23.37 2.46 0.96
CA LEU A 156 -24.52 3.35 1.17
C LEU A 156 -24.15 4.81 0.90
N TRP A 157 -22.94 5.24 1.30
CA TRP A 157 -22.57 6.66 1.34
C TRP A 157 -21.50 7.07 0.33
N MET A 158 -20.66 6.17 -0.16
CA MET A 158 -19.55 6.53 -1.08
C MET A 158 -19.67 5.88 -2.46
N GLY A 159 -20.80 5.23 -2.78
CA GLY A 159 -21.03 4.62 -4.10
C GLY A 159 -20.10 3.44 -4.41
N VAL A 160 -19.49 2.83 -3.40
CA VAL A 160 -18.62 1.66 -3.57
C VAL A 160 -19.47 0.42 -3.81
N GLU A 161 -19.40 -0.17 -5.00
CA GLU A 161 -20.11 -1.39 -5.38
C GLU A 161 -19.85 -2.56 -4.40
N LEU A 162 -20.92 -3.28 -4.04
CA LEU A 162 -20.82 -4.61 -3.42
C LEU A 162 -21.10 -5.70 -4.45
N SER A 163 -20.55 -6.89 -4.21
CA SER A 163 -21.00 -8.11 -4.87
C SER A 163 -22.52 -8.25 -4.81
N ALA A 164 -23.12 -8.68 -5.92
CA ALA A 164 -24.57 -8.86 -6.05
C ALA A 164 -25.14 -9.77 -4.95
N ASN A 165 -24.40 -10.82 -4.57
CA ASN A 165 -24.78 -11.75 -3.50
C ASN A 165 -24.86 -11.04 -2.14
N HIS A 166 -23.87 -10.20 -1.83
CA HIS A 166 -23.87 -9.43 -0.60
C HIS A 166 -25.00 -8.41 -0.56
N LYS A 167 -25.23 -7.70 -1.66
CA LYS A 167 -26.34 -6.74 -1.77
C LYS A 167 -27.68 -7.42 -1.53
N ALA A 168 -27.94 -8.54 -2.21
CA ALA A 168 -29.17 -9.30 -2.04
C ALA A 168 -29.35 -9.77 -0.59
N TYR A 169 -28.29 -10.34 0.01
CA TYR A 169 -28.30 -10.82 1.39
C TYR A 169 -28.62 -9.70 2.40
N ILE A 170 -27.93 -8.56 2.30
CA ILE A 170 -28.09 -7.42 3.22
C ILE A 170 -29.51 -6.84 3.10
N LEU A 171 -30.01 -6.66 1.88
CA LEU A 171 -31.34 -6.09 1.63
C LEU A 171 -32.49 -7.02 1.99
N GLN A 172 -32.25 -8.34 2.01
CA GLN A 172 -33.21 -9.33 2.50
C GLN A 172 -33.21 -9.37 4.03
N LYS A 173 -32.01 -9.41 4.64
CA LYS A 173 -31.85 -9.52 6.09
C LYS A 173 -32.24 -8.25 6.85
N TYR A 174 -32.00 -7.08 6.25
CA TYR A 174 -32.26 -5.78 6.85
C TYR A 174 -33.12 -4.91 5.91
N PRO A 175 -34.45 -5.12 5.88
CA PRO A 175 -35.35 -4.39 4.98
C PRO A 175 -35.32 -2.87 5.20
N LYS A 176 -35.05 -2.42 6.45
CA LYS A 176 -34.84 -1.01 6.82
C LYS A 176 -33.74 -0.32 6.02
N LEU A 177 -32.75 -1.06 5.51
CA LEU A 177 -31.70 -0.49 4.66
C LEU A 177 -32.23 0.01 3.32
N ARG A 178 -33.34 -0.54 2.81
CA ARG A 178 -33.97 -0.04 1.57
C ARG A 178 -34.51 1.37 1.77
N GLU A 179 -35.16 1.59 2.91
CA GLU A 179 -35.67 2.92 3.29
C GLU A 179 -34.51 3.91 3.47
N LEU A 180 -33.44 3.49 4.16
CA LEU A 180 -32.25 4.31 4.34
C LEU A 180 -31.59 4.65 3.00
N MET A 181 -31.41 3.68 2.11
CA MET A 181 -30.86 3.90 0.77
C MET A 181 -31.66 4.93 -0.01
N ARG A 182 -32.99 4.80 0.01
CA ARG A 182 -33.89 5.74 -0.64
C ARG A 182 -33.76 7.14 -0.04
N CYS A 183 -33.70 7.24 1.29
CA CYS A 183 -33.50 8.51 1.99
C CYS A 183 -32.19 9.19 1.57
N VAL A 184 -31.08 8.44 1.48
CA VAL A 184 -29.79 9.01 1.05
C VAL A 184 -29.85 9.51 -0.39
N GLN A 185 -30.47 8.74 -1.28
CA GLN A 185 -30.60 9.12 -2.68
C GLN A 185 -31.47 10.37 -2.85
N GLU A 186 -32.67 10.38 -2.27
CA GLU A 186 -33.59 11.52 -2.35
C GLU A 186 -32.98 12.78 -1.74
N PHE A 187 -32.24 12.66 -0.64
CA PHE A 187 -31.55 13.79 -0.05
C PHE A 187 -30.47 14.37 -0.97
N ARG A 188 -29.70 13.53 -1.68
CA ARG A 188 -28.71 13.98 -2.66
C ARG A 188 -29.36 14.71 -3.82
N GLU A 189 -30.47 14.17 -4.33
CA GLU A 189 -31.19 14.77 -5.44
C GLU A 189 -31.64 16.21 -5.15
N ILE A 190 -31.94 16.56 -3.89
CA ILE A 190 -32.25 17.93 -3.48
C ILE A 190 -31.12 18.89 -3.87
N TYR A 191 -29.87 18.53 -3.54
CA TYR A 191 -28.70 19.37 -3.75
C TYR A 191 -28.15 19.25 -5.18
N GLU A 192 -28.27 18.09 -5.82
CA GLU A 192 -27.90 17.91 -7.23
C GLU A 192 -28.80 18.75 -8.15
N LYS A 193 -30.11 18.78 -7.88
CA LYS A 193 -31.09 19.55 -8.66
C LYS A 193 -31.32 20.96 -8.12
N LYS A 194 -30.75 21.30 -6.96
CA LYS A 194 -31.00 22.54 -6.19
C LYS A 194 -32.50 22.88 -6.08
N SER A 195 -33.33 21.89 -5.74
CA SER A 195 -34.80 21.98 -5.87
C SER A 195 -35.48 22.14 -4.51
N MET A 196 -36.08 23.32 -4.26
CA MET A 196 -36.89 23.58 -3.05
C MET A 196 -38.08 22.60 -2.92
N PRO A 197 -38.86 22.31 -3.97
CA PRO A 197 -39.96 21.37 -3.85
C PRO A 197 -39.51 19.98 -3.36
N LEU A 198 -38.36 19.49 -3.83
CA LEU A 198 -37.81 18.21 -3.38
C LEU A 198 -37.43 18.24 -1.90
N LEU A 199 -36.94 19.38 -1.39
CA LEU A 199 -36.62 19.56 0.03
C LEU A 199 -37.87 19.41 0.91
N TYR A 200 -38.96 20.12 0.59
CA TYR A 200 -40.18 20.03 1.39
C TYR A 200 -40.82 18.64 1.31
N LEU A 201 -40.85 18.03 0.12
CA LEU A 201 -41.33 16.66 -0.06
C LEU A 201 -40.50 15.65 0.76
N PHE A 202 -39.18 15.84 0.82
CA PHE A 202 -38.30 15.02 1.63
C PHE A 202 -38.64 15.15 3.13
N ILE A 203 -38.77 16.38 3.63
CA ILE A 203 -39.09 16.63 5.04
C ILE A 203 -40.45 16.01 5.42
N GLU A 204 -41.50 16.29 4.64
CA GLU A 204 -42.84 15.74 4.85
C GLU A 204 -42.85 14.21 4.88
N ARG A 205 -42.12 13.58 3.95
CA ARG A 205 -42.03 12.13 3.86
C ARG A 205 -41.36 11.51 5.08
N TYR A 206 -40.27 12.11 5.54
CA TYR A 206 -39.37 11.49 6.50
C TYR A 206 -39.61 11.92 7.95
N LYS A 207 -40.32 13.03 8.21
CA LYS A 207 -40.61 13.50 9.58
C LYS A 207 -41.35 12.49 10.45
N ASN A 208 -42.15 11.62 9.84
CA ASN A 208 -42.90 10.55 10.50
C ASN A 208 -42.39 9.14 10.16
N SER A 209 -41.14 9.00 9.70
CA SER A 209 -40.54 7.68 9.40
C SER A 209 -40.45 6.81 10.66
N ASP A 210 -40.63 5.50 10.50
CA ASP A 210 -40.45 4.48 11.54
C ASP A 210 -39.01 4.44 12.08
N LEU A 211 -38.05 4.92 11.27
CA LEU A 211 -36.66 5.08 11.66
C LEU A 211 -36.49 6.40 12.42
N LYS A 212 -36.43 6.30 13.75
CA LYS A 212 -36.33 7.45 14.66
C LYS A 212 -35.19 8.40 14.31
N GLU A 213 -34.07 7.89 13.82
CA GLU A 213 -32.92 8.68 13.39
C GLU A 213 -33.24 9.53 12.15
N ILE A 214 -33.95 8.95 11.18
CA ILE A 214 -34.40 9.65 9.97
C ILE A 214 -35.47 10.68 10.31
N SER A 215 -36.45 10.29 11.14
CA SER A 215 -37.49 11.22 11.63
C SER A 215 -36.87 12.41 12.36
N ARG A 216 -35.93 12.18 13.30
CA ARG A 216 -35.23 13.27 14.00
C ARG A 216 -34.45 14.17 13.05
N PHE A 217 -33.81 13.59 12.03
CA PHE A 217 -33.09 14.36 11.03
C PHE A 217 -34.05 15.27 10.24
N ALA A 218 -35.14 14.72 9.71
CA ALA A 218 -36.14 15.50 8.96
C ALA A 218 -36.79 16.60 9.81
N ASN A 219 -37.16 16.29 11.05
CA ASN A 219 -37.66 17.30 12.01
C ASN A 219 -36.61 18.38 12.33
N GLY A 220 -35.32 18.03 12.34
CA GLY A 220 -34.23 18.99 12.50
C GLY A 220 -34.13 19.95 11.32
N LEU A 221 -34.26 19.43 10.09
CA LEU A 221 -34.30 20.26 8.88
C LEU A 221 -35.49 21.21 8.88
N GLU A 222 -36.67 20.74 9.31
CA GLU A 222 -37.89 21.56 9.39
C GLU A 222 -37.76 22.69 10.41
N LYS A 223 -37.10 22.45 11.55
CA LYS A 223 -36.89 23.48 12.58
C LYS A 223 -35.99 24.61 12.11
N ASP A 224 -34.96 24.29 11.33
CA ASP A 224 -33.98 25.25 10.82
C ASP A 224 -34.21 25.55 9.32
N ILE A 225 -35.48 25.56 8.88
CA ILE A 225 -35.84 25.54 7.46
C ILE A 225 -35.23 26.70 6.66
N GLU A 226 -35.18 27.91 7.21
CA GLU A 226 -34.59 29.07 6.53
C GLU A 226 -33.10 28.86 6.21
N ALA A 227 -32.34 28.24 7.13
CA ALA A 227 -30.93 27.93 6.90
C ALA A 227 -30.77 26.81 5.87
N VAL A 228 -31.67 25.82 5.89
CA VAL A 228 -31.65 24.68 4.95
C VAL A 228 -32.03 25.13 3.54
N GLU A 229 -33.06 25.95 3.37
CA GLU A 229 -33.44 26.55 2.08
C GLU A 229 -32.27 27.33 1.49
N ASN A 230 -31.63 28.19 2.29
CA ASN A 230 -30.45 28.92 1.87
C ASN A 230 -29.30 28.00 1.47
N SER A 231 -29.13 26.87 2.16
CA SER A 231 -28.07 25.89 1.83
C SER A 231 -28.29 25.17 0.50
N VAL A 232 -29.55 25.05 0.05
CA VAL A 232 -29.88 24.40 -1.23
C VAL A 232 -29.90 25.42 -2.37
N ALA A 233 -30.37 26.65 -2.13
CA ALA A 233 -30.46 27.69 -3.16
C ALA A 233 -29.12 28.39 -3.43
N SER A 234 -28.31 28.61 -2.39
CA SER A 234 -27.07 29.37 -2.49
C SER A 234 -25.94 28.57 -3.10
N GLU A 235 -25.11 29.24 -3.92
CA GLU A 235 -23.84 28.68 -4.39
C GLU A 235 -22.69 28.89 -3.38
N LEU A 236 -22.92 29.74 -2.38
CA LEU A 236 -21.93 30.06 -1.36
C LEU A 236 -21.95 29.00 -0.26
N SER A 237 -20.79 28.41 0.01
CA SER A 237 -20.62 27.46 1.10
C SER A 237 -19.67 28.01 2.15
N ASN A 238 -20.16 28.12 3.39
CA ASN A 238 -19.32 28.35 4.56
C ASN A 238 -18.56 27.09 5.00
N GLY A 239 -18.73 25.94 4.32
CA GLY A 239 -18.14 24.67 4.74
C GLY A 239 -16.61 24.69 4.85
N PHE A 240 -15.92 25.33 3.90
CA PHE A 240 -14.46 25.49 3.96
C PHE A 240 -14.02 26.34 5.15
N VAL A 241 -14.75 27.43 5.40
CA VAL A 241 -14.46 28.35 6.51
C VAL A 241 -14.74 27.67 7.85
N GLU A 242 -15.83 26.92 7.96
CA GLU A 242 -16.19 26.15 9.16
C GLU A 242 -15.20 25.01 9.45
N GLY A 243 -14.69 24.33 8.41
CA GLY A 243 -13.61 23.36 8.56
C GLY A 243 -12.35 24.01 9.15
N THR A 244 -11.97 25.17 8.63
CA THR A 244 -10.83 25.95 9.12
C THR A 244 -11.04 26.42 10.56
N ASN A 245 -12.24 26.94 10.87
CA ASN A 245 -12.63 27.37 12.21
C ASN A 245 -12.58 26.21 13.20
N SER A 246 -13.04 25.03 12.80
CA SER A 246 -13.03 23.82 13.63
C SER A 246 -11.61 23.35 13.93
N LYS A 247 -10.72 23.32 12.92
CA LYS A 247 -9.29 23.02 13.10
C LYS A 247 -8.62 24.02 14.05
N LEU A 248 -8.90 25.31 13.88
CA LEU A 248 -8.39 26.37 14.75
C LEU A 248 -8.87 26.18 16.20
N LYS A 249 -10.18 25.97 16.39
CA LYS A 249 -10.78 25.71 17.71
C LYS A 249 -10.17 24.48 18.37
N MET A 250 -9.92 23.40 17.62
CA MET A 250 -9.25 22.20 18.12
C MET A 250 -7.84 22.51 18.62
N VAL A 251 -7.01 23.18 17.82
CA VAL A 251 -5.64 23.57 18.23
C VAL A 251 -5.66 24.42 19.49
N LYS A 252 -6.59 25.38 19.60
CA LYS A 252 -6.76 26.18 20.82
C LYS A 252 -7.12 25.31 22.04
N ARG A 253 -8.03 24.35 21.89
CA ARG A 253 -8.44 23.43 22.98
C ARG A 253 -7.29 22.54 23.43
N THR A 254 -6.52 21.95 22.51
CA THR A 254 -5.33 21.14 22.84
C THR A 254 -4.28 21.96 23.60
N MET A 255 -4.22 23.27 23.37
CA MET A 255 -3.29 24.19 24.04
C MET A 255 -3.92 24.91 25.24
N TYR A 256 -5.05 24.42 25.77
CA TYR A 256 -5.75 25.01 26.92
C TYR A 256 -6.07 26.51 26.76
N GLY A 257 -6.30 26.95 25.52
CA GLY A 257 -6.56 28.36 25.19
C GLY A 257 -5.32 29.27 25.20
N ARG A 258 -4.13 28.78 25.56
CA ARG A 258 -2.90 29.58 25.73
C ARG A 258 -2.12 29.84 24.44
N CYS A 259 -2.79 29.79 23.30
CA CYS A 259 -2.14 29.92 21.99
C CYS A 259 -2.27 31.36 21.48
N SER A 260 -1.15 32.09 21.44
CA SER A 260 -1.07 33.42 20.81
C SER A 260 -1.30 33.33 19.30
N LYS A 261 -1.68 34.43 18.64
CA LYS A 261 -1.93 34.46 17.19
C LYS A 261 -0.75 33.92 16.38
N GLY A 262 0.48 34.29 16.75
CA GLY A 262 1.70 33.83 16.08
C GLY A 262 1.93 32.32 16.24
N LEU A 263 1.76 31.78 17.45
CA LEU A 263 1.90 30.34 17.71
C LEU A 263 0.81 29.53 17.00
N LEU A 264 -0.41 30.07 16.93
CA LEU A 264 -1.52 29.44 16.24
C LEU A 264 -1.29 29.39 14.72
N ALA A 265 -0.80 30.49 14.13
CA ALA A 265 -0.41 30.53 12.72
C ALA A 265 0.70 29.50 12.43
N ALA A 266 1.75 29.46 13.26
CA ALA A 266 2.84 28.51 13.13
C ALA A 266 2.34 27.05 13.19
N LYS A 267 1.46 26.70 14.13
CA LYS A 267 0.91 25.34 14.22
C LYS A 267 -0.01 24.98 13.06
N LEU A 268 -0.76 25.92 12.51
CA LEU A 268 -1.66 25.65 11.39
C LEU A 268 -0.91 25.53 10.05
N MET A 269 0.13 26.34 9.84
CA MET A 269 0.90 26.38 8.61
C MET A 269 2.05 25.36 8.57
N HIS A 270 2.65 25.02 9.72
CA HIS A 270 3.78 24.08 9.81
C HIS A 270 3.40 22.70 10.36
N ALA A 271 2.11 22.39 10.53
CA ALA A 271 1.66 21.02 10.72
C ALA A 271 1.96 20.22 9.43
N LYS A 272 3.18 19.73 9.31
CA LYS A 272 3.58 18.85 8.21
C LYS A 272 2.83 17.53 8.32
N VAL A 273 2.40 17.11 7.13
CA VAL A 273 1.98 15.78 6.71
C VAL A 273 3.03 14.77 7.16
N GLU A 274 2.64 13.87 8.06
CA GLU A 274 3.26 12.55 8.25
C GLU A 274 2.31 11.49 7.68
#